data_AF-A0A075UW46-F1
#
_entry.id   AF-A0A075UW46-F1
#
_cell.length_a   1.000
_cell.length_b   1.000
_cell.length_c   1.000
_cell.angle_alpha   90.00
_cell.angle_beta   90.00
_cell.angle_gamma   90.00
#
_symmetry.space_group_name_H-M   'P 1'
#
loop_
_entity.id
_entity.type
_entity.pdbx_description
1 polymer ?
#
loop_
_entity_poly.entity_id
_entity_poly.type
_entity_poly.pdbx_seq_one_letter_code
_entity_poly.pdbx_strand_id
1 'polypeptide(L)'
;MGKVALIGDVGGHPDQLRRALAWLGVTSERLPPELTVIQVGDLVDRGPDSAGVLDIAGKLLEDRQWIQLAGNHETQYLPGGEIFWREPLPEGDVTRLREWWADGRLRVAEAVRTADGEELLVTHAGLTLACWQRLGGPTSATETAAILNERPDLIWERGEHGRDEDAGPLWAESGAALHEPWMGYFGVVPFGQVHGHSTVVRFAERTWRCAGRIRHHATVDWRARHVRVRIGGRVFTGIDPGHGRTGADEWRPLILDDAHVTTPSRR
;
A
#
# COMPACT_ATOMS: atom_id res chain seq x y z
N MET A 1 -0.02 -6.99 22.58
CA MET A 1 -0.06 -6.97 21.11
C MET A 1 1.27 -6.41 20.61
N GLY A 2 1.60 -6.63 19.34
CA GLY A 2 2.88 -6.17 18.77
C GLY A 2 2.78 -4.75 18.24
N LYS A 3 3.79 -4.34 17.48
CA LYS A 3 3.80 -3.11 16.71
C LYS A 3 3.71 -3.44 15.23
N VAL A 4 2.81 -2.79 14.50
CA VAL A 4 2.75 -2.87 13.04
C VAL A 4 3.25 -1.55 12.45
N ALA A 5 4.27 -1.61 11.61
CA ALA A 5 4.75 -0.47 10.85
C ALA A 5 4.40 -0.63 9.37
N LEU A 6 3.86 0.42 8.76
CA LEU A 6 3.51 0.44 7.34
C LEU A 6 4.43 1.40 6.61
N ILE A 7 5.09 0.89 5.57
CA ILE A 7 6.00 1.63 4.70
C ILE A 7 5.28 1.84 3.37
N GLY A 8 5.16 3.10 2.96
CA GLY A 8 4.60 3.51 1.67
C GLY A 8 5.46 3.11 0.46
N ASP A 9 5.13 3.68 -0.69
CA ASP A 9 5.84 3.53 -1.96
C ASP A 9 7.32 3.94 -1.81
N VAL A 10 8.23 3.05 -2.22
CA VAL A 10 9.68 3.28 -2.16
C VAL A 10 10.20 3.76 -3.51
N GLY A 11 9.70 3.20 -4.61
CA GLY A 11 9.98 3.63 -5.98
C GLY A 11 11.46 3.72 -6.29
N GLY A 12 12.22 2.64 -6.13
CA GLY A 12 13.63 2.56 -6.53
C GLY A 12 14.60 3.40 -5.69
N HIS A 13 14.21 3.81 -4.48
CA HIS A 13 15.04 4.59 -3.56
C HIS A 13 15.56 3.76 -2.37
N PRO A 14 16.70 3.05 -2.50
CA PRO A 14 17.19 2.18 -1.42
C PRO A 14 17.56 2.97 -0.16
N ASP A 15 18.03 4.21 -0.29
CA ASP A 15 18.35 5.06 0.87
C ASP A 15 17.10 5.50 1.64
N GLN A 16 15.98 5.68 0.94
CA GLN A 16 14.70 5.99 1.59
C GLN A 16 14.20 4.79 2.40
N LEU A 17 14.30 3.59 1.83
CA LEU A 17 13.96 2.36 2.55
C LEU A 17 14.87 2.13 3.76
N ARG A 18 16.20 2.29 3.61
CA ARG A 18 17.14 2.20 4.75
C ARG A 18 16.81 3.22 5.84
N ARG A 19 16.44 4.45 5.46
CA ARG A 19 16.03 5.48 6.41
C ARG A 19 14.76 5.11 7.18
N ALA A 20 13.77 4.52 6.49
CA ALA A 20 12.56 4.01 7.12
C ALA A 20 12.88 2.88 8.11
N LEU A 21 13.70 1.92 7.70
CA LEU A 21 14.15 0.80 8.54
C LEU A 21 14.92 1.30 9.78
N ALA A 22 15.84 2.25 9.62
CA ALA A 22 16.56 2.86 10.73
C ALA A 22 15.61 3.55 11.73
N TRP A 23 14.57 4.23 11.23
CA TRP A 23 13.50 4.81 12.05
C TRP A 23 12.75 3.78 12.89
N LEU A 24 12.61 2.56 12.36
CA LEU A 24 11.97 1.44 13.03
C LEU A 24 12.92 0.68 13.98
N GLY A 25 14.15 1.14 14.14
CA GLY A 25 15.16 0.48 14.98
C GLY A 25 15.77 -0.77 14.34
N VAL A 26 15.64 -0.93 13.02
CA VAL A 26 16.23 -2.05 12.28
C VAL A 26 17.71 -1.72 12.03
N THR A 27 18.57 -2.23 12.91
CA THR A 27 20.03 -2.02 12.87
C THR A 27 20.81 -3.22 12.34
N SER A 28 20.21 -4.40 12.38
CA SER A 28 20.66 -5.62 11.72
C SER A 28 19.72 -5.95 10.58
N GLU A 29 20.10 -6.85 9.67
CA GLU A 29 19.21 -7.39 8.61
C GLU A 29 18.06 -8.26 9.17
N ARG A 30 17.58 -7.94 10.38
CA ARG A 30 16.50 -8.59 11.11
C ARG A 30 15.64 -7.55 11.80
N LEU A 31 14.34 -7.76 11.75
CA LEU A 31 13.36 -6.92 12.43
C LEU A 31 13.35 -7.19 13.96
N PRO A 32 13.11 -6.17 14.80
CA PRO A 32 12.84 -6.39 16.23
C PRO A 32 11.71 -7.40 16.45
N PRO A 33 11.79 -8.34 17.42
CA PRO A 33 10.84 -9.45 17.55
C PRO A 33 9.36 -9.05 17.67
N GLU A 34 9.07 -7.87 18.21
CA GLU A 34 7.73 -7.33 18.39
C GLU A 34 7.19 -6.53 17.20
N LEU A 35 8.03 -6.31 16.17
CA LEU A 35 7.70 -5.50 15.00
C LEU A 35 7.26 -6.37 13.83
N THR A 36 6.11 -6.07 13.25
CA THR A 36 5.73 -6.52 11.90
C THR A 36 5.79 -5.32 10.98
N VAL A 37 6.40 -5.48 9.81
CA VAL A 37 6.47 -4.44 8.77
C VAL A 37 5.64 -4.86 7.57
N ILE A 38 4.79 -3.96 7.09
CA ILE A 38 4.06 -4.10 5.82
C ILE A 38 4.58 -3.03 4.86
N GLN A 39 5.19 -3.43 3.75
CA GLN A 39 5.50 -2.51 2.65
C GLN A 39 4.39 -2.60 1.60
N VAL A 40 3.78 -1.46 1.25
CA VAL A 40 2.50 -1.40 0.53
C VAL A 40 2.63 -1.42 -1.00
N GLY A 41 3.71 -1.98 -1.56
CA GLY A 41 3.94 -2.05 -3.01
C GLY A 41 4.69 -0.85 -3.59
N ASP A 42 5.01 -0.92 -4.87
CA ASP A 42 5.87 0.04 -5.59
C ASP A 42 7.24 0.17 -4.89
N LEU A 43 7.93 -0.96 -4.77
CA LEU A 43 9.35 -1.00 -4.43
C LEU A 43 10.21 -0.44 -5.57
N VAL A 44 9.80 -0.69 -6.81
CA VAL A 44 10.61 -0.46 -8.01
C VAL A 44 10.18 0.77 -8.80
N ASP A 45 11.02 1.13 -9.78
CA ASP A 45 10.83 2.21 -10.77
C ASP A 45 10.91 3.63 -10.19
N ARG A 46 11.05 4.64 -11.08
CA ARG A 46 11.22 6.09 -10.79
C ARG A 46 12.55 6.48 -10.16
N GLY A 47 12.97 5.81 -9.09
CA GLY A 47 14.20 6.08 -8.37
C GLY A 47 15.44 5.56 -9.09
N PRO A 48 16.64 5.83 -8.54
CA PRO A 48 17.90 5.52 -9.20
C PRO A 48 18.30 4.04 -9.17
N ASP A 49 17.74 3.22 -8.26
CA ASP A 49 18.23 1.86 -8.00
C ASP A 49 17.15 0.91 -7.48
N SER A 50 16.33 0.40 -8.39
CA SER A 50 15.33 -0.65 -8.10
C SER A 50 15.97 -1.94 -7.57
N ALA A 51 17.11 -2.36 -8.13
CA ALA A 51 17.80 -3.59 -7.72
C ALA A 51 18.23 -3.53 -6.25
N GLY A 52 18.80 -2.41 -5.82
CA GLY A 52 19.18 -2.19 -4.43
C GLY A 52 18.00 -2.18 -3.46
N VAL A 53 16.81 -1.73 -3.89
CA VAL A 53 15.58 -1.86 -3.08
C VAL A 53 15.17 -3.31 -2.96
N LEU A 54 15.16 -4.06 -4.06
CA LEU A 54 14.83 -5.48 -4.08
C LEU A 54 15.81 -6.33 -3.26
N ASP A 55 17.09 -5.96 -3.22
CA ASP A 55 18.09 -6.64 -2.38
C ASP A 55 17.78 -6.45 -0.88
N ILE A 56 17.38 -5.24 -0.46
CA ILE A 56 17.00 -4.96 0.93
C ILE A 56 15.73 -5.72 1.30
N ALA A 57 14.68 -5.59 0.49
CA ALA A 57 13.40 -6.24 0.75
C ALA A 57 13.53 -7.77 0.71
N GLY A 58 14.33 -8.31 -0.21
CA GLY A 58 14.58 -9.75 -0.34
C GLY A 58 15.19 -10.38 0.90
N LYS A 59 16.13 -9.70 1.56
CA LYS A 59 16.72 -10.16 2.82
C LYS A 59 15.69 -10.19 3.95
N LEU A 60 14.86 -9.15 4.05
CA LEU A 60 13.83 -9.05 5.08
C LEU A 60 12.66 -10.00 4.84
N LEU A 61 12.40 -10.37 3.59
CA LEU A 61 11.39 -11.36 3.21
C LEU A 61 11.67 -12.77 3.74
N GLU A 62 12.92 -13.07 4.12
CA GLU A 62 13.25 -14.32 4.81
C GLU A 62 12.70 -14.33 6.25
N ASP A 63 12.50 -13.15 6.84
CA ASP A 63 11.85 -12.98 8.14
C ASP A 63 10.33 -12.94 7.96
N ARG A 64 9.61 -13.78 8.71
CA ARG A 64 8.12 -13.80 8.73
C ARG A 64 7.47 -12.50 9.22
N GLN A 65 8.28 -11.55 9.66
CA GLN A 65 7.88 -10.25 10.17
C GLN A 65 7.79 -9.20 9.06
N TRP A 66 8.33 -9.46 7.86
CA TRP A 66 8.18 -8.59 6.69
C TRP A 66 7.05 -9.09 5.79
N ILE A 67 6.14 -8.19 5.42
CA ILE A 67 5.02 -8.45 4.52
C ILE A 67 5.15 -7.55 3.31
N GLN A 68 5.34 -8.16 2.15
CA GLN A 68 5.50 -7.47 0.89
C GLN A 68 4.19 -7.47 0.11
N LEU A 69 3.59 -6.29 -0.07
CA LEU A 69 2.47 -6.12 -1.00
C LEU A 69 2.98 -5.78 -2.40
N ALA A 70 2.20 -6.11 -3.41
CA ALA A 70 2.46 -5.75 -4.79
C ALA A 70 1.86 -4.37 -5.09
N GLY A 71 2.64 -3.50 -5.74
CA GLY A 71 2.14 -2.28 -6.36
C GLY A 71 2.04 -2.41 -7.87
N ASN A 72 1.46 -1.41 -8.53
CA ASN A 72 1.26 -1.52 -9.98
C ASN A 72 2.61 -1.66 -10.72
N HIS A 73 3.69 -1.06 -10.21
CA HIS A 73 5.02 -1.17 -10.80
C HIS A 73 5.64 -2.57 -10.73
N GLU A 74 5.38 -3.37 -9.69
CA GLU A 74 5.78 -4.80 -9.71
C GLU A 74 4.88 -5.60 -10.66
N THR A 75 3.60 -5.28 -10.66
CA THR A 75 2.58 -6.14 -11.29
C THR A 75 2.66 -6.16 -12.81
N GLN A 76 3.22 -5.12 -13.46
CA GLN A 76 3.49 -5.13 -14.91
C GLN A 76 4.41 -6.27 -15.37
N TYR A 77 5.19 -6.85 -14.45
CA TYR A 77 6.11 -7.96 -14.73
C TYR A 77 5.53 -9.34 -14.41
N LEU A 78 4.39 -9.40 -13.73
CA LEU A 78 3.74 -10.63 -13.29
C LEU A 78 2.81 -11.20 -14.38
N PRO A 79 2.39 -12.48 -14.28
CA PRO A 79 1.46 -13.08 -15.23
C PRO A 79 0.16 -12.26 -15.34
N GLY A 80 -0.20 -11.83 -16.55
CA GLY A 80 -1.38 -11.00 -16.80
C GLY A 80 -1.14 -9.49 -16.68
N GLY A 81 0.06 -9.06 -16.29
CA GLY A 81 0.44 -7.65 -16.20
C GLY A 81 0.55 -6.96 -17.57
N GLU A 82 0.20 -5.68 -17.61
CA GLU A 82 0.38 -4.80 -18.77
C GLU A 82 1.57 -3.86 -18.53
N ILE A 83 2.49 -3.79 -19.50
CA ILE A 83 3.61 -2.85 -19.44
C ILE A 83 3.09 -1.43 -19.61
N PHE A 84 3.29 -0.59 -18.60
CA PHE A 84 2.95 0.83 -18.63
C PHE A 84 4.13 1.74 -18.31
N TRP A 85 5.14 1.22 -17.61
CA TRP A 85 6.38 1.94 -17.34
C TRP A 85 7.41 1.68 -18.45
N ARG A 86 8.10 2.73 -18.90
CA ARG A 86 8.97 2.66 -20.09
C ARG A 86 10.38 2.20 -19.82
N GLU A 87 10.83 2.30 -18.58
CA GLU A 87 12.20 1.96 -18.16
C GLU A 87 12.16 0.55 -17.55
N PRO A 88 12.47 -0.51 -18.31
CA PRO A 88 12.28 -1.87 -17.83
C PRO A 88 13.32 -2.25 -16.77
N LEU A 89 12.90 -3.10 -15.83
CA LEU A 89 13.83 -3.73 -14.90
C LEU A 89 14.76 -4.73 -15.61
N PRO A 90 15.99 -4.94 -15.07
CA PRO A 90 16.84 -6.05 -15.48
C PRO A 90 16.12 -7.40 -15.36
N GLU A 91 16.43 -8.34 -16.26
CA GLU A 91 15.77 -9.66 -16.31
C GLU A 91 15.89 -10.45 -14.99
N GLY A 92 17.02 -10.31 -14.28
CA GLY A 92 17.21 -10.93 -12.96
C GLY A 92 16.24 -10.41 -11.90
N ASP A 93 15.94 -9.11 -11.92
CA ASP A 93 14.99 -8.48 -10.99
C ASP A 93 13.55 -8.84 -11.32
N VAL A 94 13.22 -8.90 -12.62
CA VAL A 94 11.92 -9.42 -13.10
C VAL A 94 11.71 -10.87 -12.65
N THR A 95 12.74 -11.70 -12.76
CA THR A 95 12.70 -13.10 -12.32
C THR A 95 12.45 -13.19 -10.82
N ARG A 96 13.16 -12.38 -10.02
CA ARG A 96 12.98 -12.29 -8.57
C ARG A 96 11.55 -11.91 -8.18
N LEU A 97 10.96 -10.90 -8.82
CA LEU A 97 9.57 -10.49 -8.56
C LEU A 97 8.58 -11.62 -8.88
N ARG A 98 8.79 -12.34 -9.98
CA ARG A 98 7.97 -13.49 -10.36
C ARG A 98 8.09 -14.65 -9.38
N GLU A 99 9.29 -14.89 -8.84
CA GLU A 99 9.51 -15.88 -7.79
C GLU A 99 8.77 -15.52 -6.51
N TRP A 100 8.89 -14.27 -6.04
CA TRP A 100 8.15 -13.80 -4.85
C TRP A 100 6.64 -13.90 -5.03
N TRP A 101 6.13 -13.67 -6.23
CA TRP A 101 4.71 -13.85 -6.54
C TRP A 101 4.33 -15.34 -6.53
N ALA A 102 5.10 -16.19 -7.19
CA ALA A 102 4.81 -17.61 -7.33
C ALA A 102 4.82 -18.37 -5.99
N ASP A 103 5.69 -17.97 -5.06
CA ASP A 103 5.75 -18.55 -3.71
C ASP A 103 4.89 -17.82 -2.67
N GLY A 104 4.16 -16.77 -3.07
CA GLY A 104 3.22 -16.04 -2.23
C GLY A 104 3.85 -15.06 -1.24
N ARG A 105 5.16 -14.79 -1.32
CA ARG A 105 5.84 -13.75 -0.55
C ARG A 105 5.43 -12.34 -0.98
N LEU A 106 5.13 -12.15 -2.27
CA LEU A 106 4.50 -10.95 -2.84
C LEU A 106 2.99 -11.20 -2.97
N ARG A 107 2.17 -10.38 -2.31
CA ARG A 107 0.71 -10.55 -2.28
C ARG A 107 -0.04 -9.24 -2.49
N VAL A 108 -1.36 -9.28 -2.59
CA VAL A 108 -2.20 -8.12 -2.94
C VAL A 108 -2.54 -7.27 -1.72
N ALA A 109 -2.89 -7.95 -0.62
CA ALA A 109 -3.50 -7.30 0.52
C ALA A 109 -3.05 -7.93 1.84
N GLU A 110 -3.18 -7.15 2.90
CA GLU A 110 -3.08 -7.61 4.29
C GLU A 110 -4.18 -6.91 5.11
N ALA A 111 -4.47 -7.44 6.30
CA ALA A 111 -5.39 -6.85 7.24
C ALA A 111 -4.71 -6.68 8.60
N VAL A 112 -5.00 -5.56 9.25
CA VAL A 112 -4.48 -5.23 10.57
C VAL A 112 -5.64 -5.02 11.53
N ARG A 113 -5.51 -5.56 12.75
CA ARG A 113 -6.42 -5.32 13.85
C ARG A 113 -5.69 -4.64 15.02
N THR A 114 -6.23 -3.50 15.45
CA THR A 114 -5.75 -2.72 16.59
C THR A 114 -6.37 -3.20 17.91
N ALA A 115 -5.85 -2.73 19.04
CA ALA A 115 -6.32 -3.11 20.39
C ALA A 115 -7.76 -2.72 20.68
N ASP A 116 -8.22 -1.59 20.13
CA ASP A 116 -9.60 -1.12 20.24
C ASP A 116 -10.56 -1.81 19.26
N GLY A 117 -10.06 -2.78 18.48
CA GLY A 117 -10.85 -3.61 17.59
C GLY A 117 -11.12 -3.00 16.22
N GLU A 118 -10.50 -1.87 15.87
CA GLU A 118 -10.51 -1.35 14.50
C GLU A 118 -9.84 -2.35 13.56
N GLU A 119 -10.48 -2.56 12.40
CA GLU A 119 -9.93 -3.33 11.30
C GLU A 119 -9.53 -2.40 10.18
N LEU A 120 -8.32 -2.62 9.66
CA LEU A 120 -7.73 -1.87 8.57
C LEU A 120 -7.38 -2.83 7.44
N LEU A 121 -7.93 -2.59 6.26
CA LEU A 121 -7.46 -3.23 5.04
C LEU A 121 -6.24 -2.47 4.52
N VAL A 122 -5.17 -3.20 4.20
CA VAL A 122 -3.94 -2.64 3.64
C VAL A 122 -3.77 -3.15 2.22
N THR A 123 -3.76 -2.23 1.25
CA THR A 123 -3.51 -2.51 -0.17
C THR A 123 -2.63 -1.41 -0.75
N HIS A 124 -2.16 -1.60 -1.99
CA HIS A 124 -1.31 -0.60 -2.62
C HIS A 124 -2.04 0.71 -2.92
N ALA A 125 -3.21 0.69 -3.55
CA ALA A 125 -3.92 1.90 -3.98
C ALA A 125 -5.28 2.12 -3.27
N GLY A 126 -5.67 1.21 -2.37
CA GLY A 126 -6.99 1.23 -1.71
C GLY A 126 -8.04 0.45 -2.49
N LEU A 127 -8.97 -0.17 -1.78
CA LEU A 127 -10.10 -0.89 -2.36
C LEU A 127 -11.24 0.07 -2.68
N THR A 128 -11.57 0.24 -3.96
CA THR A 128 -12.68 1.08 -4.41
C THR A 128 -14.04 0.50 -4.00
N LEU A 129 -15.08 1.34 -3.99
CA LEU A 129 -16.43 0.93 -3.63
C LEU A 129 -16.96 -0.14 -4.60
N ALA A 130 -16.77 0.05 -5.90
CA ALA A 130 -17.23 -0.90 -6.93
C ALA A 130 -16.51 -2.25 -6.79
N CYS A 131 -15.19 -2.23 -6.56
CA CYS A 131 -14.44 -3.47 -6.32
C CYS A 131 -14.93 -4.18 -5.06
N TRP A 132 -15.12 -3.48 -3.94
CA TRP A 132 -15.70 -4.07 -2.72
C TRP A 132 -17.08 -4.70 -2.94
N GLN A 133 -17.96 -4.05 -3.71
CA GLN A 133 -19.28 -4.60 -4.06
C GLN A 133 -19.16 -5.89 -4.90
N ARG A 134 -18.21 -5.93 -5.84
CA ARG A 134 -17.94 -7.12 -6.68
C ARG A 134 -17.35 -8.29 -5.89
N LEU A 135 -16.66 -8.01 -4.78
CA LEU A 135 -16.26 -9.03 -3.80
C LEU A 135 -17.44 -9.56 -2.97
N GLY A 136 -18.66 -9.08 -3.20
CA GLY A 136 -19.86 -9.47 -2.45
C GLY A 136 -20.09 -8.65 -1.18
N GLY A 137 -19.35 -7.54 -1.00
CA GLY A 137 -19.47 -6.67 0.16
C GLY A 137 -19.00 -7.30 1.48
N PRO A 138 -17.78 -7.86 1.56
CA PRO A 138 -17.26 -8.47 2.78
C PRO A 138 -17.27 -7.47 3.95
N THR A 139 -17.51 -7.99 5.15
CA THR A 139 -17.78 -7.15 6.33
C THR A 139 -16.56 -6.94 7.23
N SER A 140 -15.46 -7.68 6.98
CA SER A 140 -14.20 -7.56 7.71
C SER A 140 -13.02 -7.33 6.76
N ALA A 141 -12.00 -6.61 7.24
CA ALA A 141 -10.77 -6.41 6.48
C ALA A 141 -10.04 -7.75 6.25
N THR A 142 -10.08 -8.63 7.25
CA THR A 142 -9.44 -9.96 7.21
C THR A 142 -10.00 -10.84 6.09
N GLU A 143 -11.32 -10.95 5.99
CA GLU A 143 -11.99 -11.68 4.92
C GLU A 143 -11.68 -11.04 3.55
N THR A 144 -11.73 -9.71 3.48
CA THR A 144 -11.45 -8.97 2.24
C THR A 144 -10.02 -9.23 1.74
N ALA A 145 -9.02 -9.17 2.64
CA ALA A 145 -7.63 -9.44 2.30
C ALA A 145 -7.43 -10.90 1.84
N ALA A 146 -8.09 -11.87 2.48
CA ALA A 146 -8.04 -13.27 2.08
C ALA A 146 -8.59 -13.47 0.65
N ILE A 147 -9.78 -12.90 0.34
CA ILE A 147 -10.38 -12.99 -0.99
C ILE A 147 -9.47 -12.36 -2.05
N LEU A 148 -8.94 -11.16 -1.79
CA LEU A 148 -8.04 -10.46 -2.71
C LEU A 148 -6.77 -11.25 -3.00
N ASN A 149 -6.21 -11.93 -2.01
CA ASN A 149 -5.02 -12.76 -2.18
C ASN A 149 -5.31 -14.08 -2.93
N GLU A 150 -6.55 -14.55 -2.97
CA GLU A 150 -6.97 -15.76 -3.71
C GLU A 150 -7.48 -15.45 -5.13
N ARG A 151 -7.89 -14.21 -5.39
CA ARG A 151 -8.52 -13.75 -6.65
C ARG A 151 -7.70 -12.64 -7.31
N PRO A 152 -6.49 -12.93 -7.81
CA PRO A 152 -5.69 -11.91 -8.51
C PRO A 152 -6.32 -11.53 -9.85
N ASP A 153 -7.39 -12.14 -10.34
CA ASP A 153 -8.07 -11.68 -11.56
C ASP A 153 -8.71 -10.29 -11.41
N LEU A 154 -9.15 -9.91 -10.21
CA LEU A 154 -9.89 -8.67 -9.95
C LEU A 154 -8.99 -7.45 -9.68
N ILE A 155 -7.67 -7.62 -9.62
CA ILE A 155 -6.72 -6.55 -9.24
C ILE A 155 -6.08 -5.85 -10.45
N TRP A 156 -6.22 -6.44 -11.65
CA TRP A 156 -5.62 -5.94 -12.89
C TRP A 156 -6.40 -4.82 -13.57
N GLU A 157 -7.60 -4.53 -13.08
CA GLU A 157 -8.45 -3.51 -13.68
C GLU A 157 -7.87 -2.13 -13.42
N ARG A 158 -7.21 -1.60 -14.45
CA ARG A 158 -6.57 -0.29 -14.42
C ARG A 158 -7.56 0.88 -14.38
N GLY A 159 -8.79 0.67 -14.87
CA GLY A 159 -9.74 1.75 -15.15
C GLY A 159 -9.20 2.78 -16.18
N GLU A 160 -9.97 3.83 -16.47
CA GLU A 160 -9.45 4.96 -17.27
C GLU A 160 -8.46 5.78 -16.42
N HIS A 161 -7.16 5.46 -16.54
CA HIS A 161 -6.06 6.07 -15.78
C HIS A 161 -6.19 5.95 -14.24
N GLY A 162 -6.84 4.89 -13.75
CA GLY A 162 -7.03 4.69 -12.31
C GLY A 162 -8.02 5.65 -11.65
N ARG A 163 -8.69 6.52 -12.42
CA ARG A 163 -9.63 7.52 -11.89
C ARG A 163 -11.08 7.06 -11.86
N ASP A 164 -11.34 5.92 -12.48
CA ASP A 164 -12.65 5.29 -12.52
C ASP A 164 -12.92 4.51 -11.24
N GLU A 165 -14.19 4.41 -10.84
CA GLU A 165 -14.63 3.67 -9.66
C GLU A 165 -14.33 2.16 -9.76
N ASP A 166 -14.23 1.65 -10.98
CA ASP A 166 -13.87 0.25 -11.27
C ASP A 166 -12.37 -0.05 -11.12
N ALA A 167 -11.53 0.95 -10.86
CA ALA A 167 -10.09 0.72 -10.66
C ALA A 167 -9.83 -0.25 -9.50
N GLY A 168 -9.02 -1.26 -9.75
CA GLY A 168 -8.63 -2.26 -8.76
C GLY A 168 -7.69 -1.68 -7.69
N PRO A 169 -7.43 -2.47 -6.62
CA PRO A 169 -6.64 -2.03 -5.47
C PRO A 169 -5.15 -1.81 -5.73
N LEU A 170 -4.70 -1.95 -6.98
CA LEU A 170 -3.36 -1.62 -7.45
C LEU A 170 -3.30 -0.29 -8.22
N TRP A 171 -4.44 0.27 -8.62
CA TRP A 171 -4.50 1.38 -9.59
C TRP A 171 -5.34 2.57 -9.15
N ALA A 172 -6.16 2.42 -8.11
CA ALA A 172 -7.11 3.42 -7.70
C ALA A 172 -6.45 4.76 -7.31
N GLU A 173 -6.79 5.81 -8.04
CA GLU A 173 -6.41 7.17 -7.68
C GLU A 173 -7.19 7.60 -6.41
N SER A 174 -6.44 8.09 -5.42
CA SER A 174 -6.93 8.30 -4.08
C SER A 174 -8.13 9.25 -4.01
N GLY A 175 -8.17 10.30 -4.84
CA GLY A 175 -9.28 11.23 -4.87
C GLY A 175 -10.53 10.66 -5.54
N ALA A 176 -10.45 10.49 -6.86
CA ALA A 176 -11.60 10.25 -7.74
C ALA A 176 -12.14 8.82 -7.67
N ALA A 177 -11.25 7.81 -7.64
CA ALA A 177 -11.66 6.41 -7.66
C ALA A 177 -11.91 5.86 -6.24
N LEU A 178 -11.09 6.27 -5.27
CA LEU A 178 -11.20 5.77 -3.90
C LEU A 178 -12.12 6.63 -3.04
N HIS A 179 -11.75 7.87 -2.71
CA HIS A 179 -12.46 8.63 -1.69
C HIS A 179 -13.85 9.12 -2.11
N GLU A 180 -14.02 9.68 -3.32
CA GLU A 180 -15.32 10.23 -3.75
C GLU A 180 -16.45 9.18 -3.74
N PRO A 181 -16.30 7.98 -4.34
CA PRO A 181 -17.36 6.97 -4.34
C PRO A 181 -17.71 6.49 -2.93
N TRP A 182 -16.69 6.21 -2.11
CA TRP A 182 -16.91 5.80 -0.72
C TRP A 182 -17.60 6.89 0.13
N MET A 183 -17.31 8.17 -0.10
CA MET A 183 -18.02 9.28 0.57
C MET A 183 -19.49 9.39 0.14
N GLY A 184 -19.81 8.97 -1.09
CA GLY A 184 -21.18 8.91 -1.60
C GLY A 184 -21.97 7.68 -1.15
N TYR A 185 -21.33 6.70 -0.51
CA TYR A 185 -21.98 5.46 -0.11
C TYR A 185 -22.89 5.67 1.10
N PHE A 186 -24.17 5.31 0.95
CA PHE A 186 -25.19 5.45 2.00
C PHE A 186 -25.27 4.26 2.97
N GLY A 187 -24.47 3.22 2.77
CA GLY A 187 -24.42 2.04 3.65
C GLY A 187 -23.37 2.16 4.75
N VAL A 188 -23.06 1.01 5.38
CA VAL A 188 -22.03 0.93 6.42
C VAL A 188 -20.67 0.70 5.78
N VAL A 189 -19.70 1.57 6.10
CA VAL A 189 -18.30 1.37 5.71
C VAL A 189 -17.69 0.34 6.68
N PRO A 190 -17.35 -0.88 6.22
CA PRO A 190 -17.08 -2.01 7.12
C PRO A 190 -15.79 -1.83 7.94
N PHE A 191 -14.74 -1.29 7.32
CA PHE A 191 -13.39 -1.16 7.88
C PHE A 191 -12.68 0.11 7.39
N GLY A 192 -11.61 0.51 8.08
CA GLY A 192 -10.69 1.53 7.58
C GLY A 192 -9.75 0.97 6.52
N GLN A 193 -9.03 1.86 5.82
CA GLN A 193 -8.07 1.45 4.79
C GLN A 193 -6.73 2.15 4.99
N VAL A 194 -5.63 1.49 4.65
CA VAL A 194 -4.30 2.10 4.50
C VAL A 194 -3.80 1.79 3.10
N HIS A 195 -3.33 2.82 2.40
CA HIS A 195 -2.90 2.70 1.01
C HIS A 195 -1.74 3.64 0.66
N GLY A 196 -0.98 3.28 -0.36
CA GLY A 196 0.02 4.09 -1.05
C GLY A 196 -0.50 4.69 -2.36
N HIS A 197 0.31 4.56 -3.43
CA HIS A 197 0.05 4.89 -4.83
C HIS A 197 -0.10 6.36 -5.21
N SER A 198 -1.07 7.04 -4.60
CA SER A 198 -1.41 8.42 -4.93
C SER A 198 -1.99 9.15 -3.74
N THR A 199 -2.00 10.48 -3.82
CA THR A 199 -2.43 11.32 -2.72
C THR A 199 -3.21 12.54 -3.21
N VAL A 200 -4.17 12.95 -2.38
CA VAL A 200 -5.03 14.13 -2.60
C VAL A 200 -4.35 15.46 -2.26
N VAL A 201 -3.04 15.45 -2.00
CA VAL A 201 -2.22 16.64 -1.80
C VAL A 201 -0.95 16.62 -2.64
N ARG A 202 -0.31 17.76 -2.80
CA ARG A 202 1.12 17.81 -3.13
C ARG A 202 1.91 18.12 -1.87
N PHE A 203 2.72 17.16 -1.42
CA PHE A 203 3.53 17.35 -0.22
C PHE A 203 4.58 18.44 -0.38
N ALA A 204 5.26 18.50 -1.53
CA ALA A 204 6.31 19.48 -1.78
C ALA A 204 5.78 20.93 -1.75
N GLU A 205 4.64 21.19 -2.40
CA GLU A 205 4.03 22.51 -2.47
C GLU A 205 3.09 22.81 -1.29
N ARG A 206 2.81 21.82 -0.42
CA ARG A 206 1.80 21.89 0.65
C ARG A 206 0.41 22.34 0.16
N THR A 207 -0.03 21.79 -0.97
CA THR A 207 -1.31 22.15 -1.61
C THR A 207 -2.27 20.97 -1.72
N TRP A 208 -3.57 21.24 -1.81
CA TRP A 208 -4.60 20.23 -2.04
C TRP A 208 -4.82 19.97 -3.54
N ARG A 209 -5.15 18.73 -3.90
CA ARG A 209 -5.45 18.25 -5.27
C ARG A 209 -6.80 17.52 -5.38
N CYS A 210 -7.74 17.81 -4.49
CA CYS A 210 -9.04 17.15 -4.48
C CYS A 210 -10.18 18.15 -4.44
N ALA A 211 -11.41 17.63 -4.61
CA ALA A 211 -12.62 18.40 -4.46
C ALA A 211 -12.80 18.91 -3.01
N GLY A 212 -13.65 19.93 -2.85
CA GLY A 212 -13.91 20.56 -1.55
C GLY A 212 -14.45 19.58 -0.50
N ARG A 213 -15.24 18.58 -0.91
CA ARG A 213 -15.79 17.55 -0.01
C ARG A 213 -14.67 16.73 0.63
N ILE A 214 -13.79 16.11 -0.17
CA ILE A 214 -12.66 15.34 0.37
C ILE A 214 -11.84 16.20 1.31
N ARG A 215 -11.47 17.42 0.88
CA ARG A 215 -10.67 18.33 1.70
C ARG A 215 -11.31 18.63 3.07
N HIS A 216 -12.64 18.76 3.15
CA HIS A 216 -13.33 19.04 4.41
C HIS A 216 -13.25 17.88 5.41
N HIS A 217 -13.14 16.65 4.91
CA HIS A 217 -13.07 15.44 5.73
C HIS A 217 -11.63 14.90 5.89
N ALA A 218 -10.65 15.59 5.33
CA ALA A 218 -9.26 15.16 5.30
C ALA A 218 -8.37 15.97 6.25
N THR A 219 -7.39 15.30 6.84
CA THR A 219 -6.28 15.90 7.60
C THR A 219 -4.96 15.41 7.04
N VAL A 220 -3.91 16.22 7.17
CA VAL A 220 -2.60 15.93 6.59
C VAL A 220 -1.52 16.13 7.64
N ASP A 221 -0.72 15.10 7.86
CA ASP A 221 0.60 15.25 8.47
C ASP A 221 1.61 15.52 7.36
N TRP A 222 1.95 16.79 7.18
CA TRP A 222 2.88 17.22 6.12
C TRP A 222 4.30 16.70 6.33
N ARG A 223 4.67 16.36 7.56
CA ARG A 223 6.01 15.93 7.92
C ARG A 223 6.17 14.43 7.73
N ALA A 224 5.21 13.66 8.26
CA ALA A 224 5.16 12.22 8.05
C ALA A 224 4.74 11.84 6.62
N ARG A 225 4.09 12.79 5.91
CA ARG A 225 3.45 12.62 4.60
C ARG A 225 2.29 11.63 4.63
N HIS A 226 1.43 11.75 5.64
CA HIS A 226 0.22 10.93 5.76
C HIS A 226 -1.03 11.78 5.56
N VAL A 227 -1.97 11.28 4.76
CA VAL A 227 -3.30 11.88 4.61
C VAL A 227 -4.33 10.97 5.24
N ARG A 228 -5.18 11.51 6.11
CA ARG A 228 -6.28 10.77 6.74
C ARG A 228 -7.61 11.35 6.32
N VAL A 229 -8.45 10.56 5.68
CA VAL A 229 -9.76 10.95 5.18
C VAL A 229 -10.84 10.19 5.95
N ARG A 230 -11.78 10.90 6.57
CA ARG A 230 -12.89 10.28 7.32
C ARG A 230 -14.05 9.93 6.38
N ILE A 231 -14.45 8.67 6.37
CA ILE A 231 -15.52 8.14 5.49
C ILE A 231 -16.39 7.17 6.29
N GLY A 232 -17.68 7.46 6.43
CA GLY A 232 -18.65 6.54 7.06
C GLY A 232 -18.29 6.07 8.47
N GLY A 233 -17.64 6.91 9.28
CA GLY A 233 -17.17 6.56 10.62
C GLY A 233 -15.84 5.81 10.67
N ARG A 234 -15.20 5.56 9.52
CA ARG A 234 -13.86 4.96 9.38
C ARG A 234 -12.85 5.99 8.88
N VAL A 235 -11.58 5.61 8.88
CA VAL A 235 -10.47 6.43 8.36
C VAL A 235 -9.75 5.70 7.24
N PHE A 236 -9.57 6.37 6.11
CA PHE A 236 -8.73 5.92 5.01
C PHE A 236 -7.42 6.72 5.08
N THR A 237 -6.29 6.03 5.17
CA THR A 237 -4.98 6.64 5.40
C THR A 237 -4.06 6.41 4.21
N GLY A 238 -3.79 7.48 3.46
CA GLY A 238 -2.78 7.50 2.41
C GLY A 238 -1.38 7.69 3.01
N ILE A 239 -0.43 6.83 2.66
CA ILE A 239 0.94 6.81 3.17
C ILE A 239 2.02 6.87 2.07
N ASP A 240 1.65 7.13 0.81
CA ASP A 240 2.61 7.38 -0.28
C ASP A 240 3.44 8.64 0.03
N PRO A 241 4.76 8.53 0.25
CA PRO A 241 5.61 9.67 0.52
C PRO A 241 5.79 10.59 -0.69
N GLY A 242 5.48 10.14 -1.91
CA GLY A 242 5.67 10.90 -3.14
C GLY A 242 7.15 11.15 -3.44
N HIS A 243 7.97 10.10 -3.40
CA HIS A 243 9.42 10.18 -3.66
C HIS A 243 9.76 10.70 -5.07
N GLY A 244 8.94 10.37 -6.07
CA GLY A 244 9.23 10.72 -7.46
C GLY A 244 10.62 10.25 -7.88
N ARG A 245 11.35 11.07 -8.64
CA ARG A 245 12.70 10.74 -9.13
C ARG A 245 13.83 11.06 -8.15
N THR A 246 13.58 11.92 -7.17
CA THR A 246 14.64 12.50 -6.33
C THR A 246 14.58 12.06 -4.88
N GLY A 247 13.54 11.33 -4.49
CA GLY A 247 13.27 11.00 -3.10
C GLY A 247 12.60 12.15 -2.35
N ALA A 248 11.93 11.83 -1.26
CA ALA A 248 11.33 12.83 -0.37
C ALA A 248 12.36 13.28 0.66
N ASP A 249 12.44 14.60 0.91
CA ASP A 249 13.34 15.14 1.94
C ASP A 249 12.99 14.61 3.33
N GLU A 250 11.70 14.59 3.66
CA GLU A 250 11.18 14.15 4.96
C GLU A 250 9.85 13.41 4.79
N TRP A 251 9.73 12.26 5.46
CA TRP A 251 8.54 11.40 5.56
C TRP A 251 8.76 10.36 6.68
N ARG A 252 7.73 9.61 7.07
CA ARG A 252 7.86 8.53 8.07
C ARG A 252 6.97 7.33 7.73
N PRO A 253 7.35 6.11 8.15
CA PRO A 253 6.40 4.99 8.23
C PRO A 253 5.20 5.33 9.11
N LEU A 254 4.04 4.76 8.81
CA LEU A 254 2.88 4.80 9.70
C LEU A 254 3.06 3.71 10.77
N ILE A 255 2.97 4.09 12.05
CA ILE A 255 3.11 3.16 13.17
C ILE A 255 1.75 2.94 13.82
N LEU A 256 1.39 1.68 13.99
CA LEU A 256 0.24 1.23 14.76
C LEU A 256 0.78 0.46 15.97
N ASP A 257 0.73 1.12 17.13
CA ASP A 257 1.04 0.49 18.41
C ASP A 257 -0.13 -0.41 18.83
N ASP A 258 0.19 -1.49 19.55
CA ASP A 258 -0.77 -2.51 19.97
C ASP A 258 -1.65 -2.98 18.80
N ALA A 259 -1.01 -3.46 17.75
CA ALA A 259 -1.67 -3.99 16.55
C ALA A 259 -1.07 -5.33 16.14
N HIS A 260 -1.80 -6.09 15.33
CA HIS A 260 -1.32 -7.32 14.72
C HIS A 260 -1.99 -7.56 13.37
N VAL A 261 -1.29 -8.28 12.50
CA VAL A 261 -1.86 -8.74 11.22
C VAL A 261 -2.79 -9.92 11.44
N THR A 262 -3.82 -10.03 10.61
CA THR A 262 -4.89 -11.03 10.79
C THR A 262 -5.03 -12.00 9.63
N THR A 263 -4.42 -11.75 8.46
CA THR A 263 -4.42 -12.74 7.38
C THR A 263 -3.53 -13.92 7.77
N PRO A 264 -3.98 -15.18 7.58
CA PRO A 264 -3.14 -16.34 7.85
C PRO A 264 -1.85 -16.30 7.03
N SER A 265 -0.72 -16.61 7.65
CA SER A 265 0.52 -16.85 6.91
C SER A 265 0.32 -18.04 5.97
N ARG A 266 0.55 -17.85 4.67
CA ARG A 266 0.60 -18.98 3.72
C ARG A 266 1.78 -19.88 4.09
N ARG A 267 1.54 -21.19 4.13
CA ARG A 267 2.55 -22.22 4.45
C ARG A 267 3.42 -22.53 3.27
#